data_AF-N9GA69-F1
#
_entry.id   AF-N9GA69-F1
#
_cell.length_a   1.000
_cell.length_b   1.000
_cell.length_c   1.000
_cell.angle_alpha   90.00
_cell.angle_beta   90.00
_cell.angle_gamma   90.00
#
_symmetry.space_group_name_H-M   'P 1'
#
loop_
_entity.id
_entity.type
_entity.pdbx_description
1 polymer ?
#
loop_
_entity_poly.entity_id
_entity_poly.type
_entity_poly.pdbx_seq_one_letter_code
_entity_poly.pdbx_strand_id
1 'polypeptide(L)'
;MDDEDGNEWCELIYSEALRIYKPTKYNTVNKLRFFALILELFAEMQHEDVIIQVKAVNVKLKLRSKNYIFWVFEMPDFQDKTLFLTYMSSKLSQL
;
A
#
# COMPACT_ATOMS: atom_id res chain seq x y z
N MET A 1 -27.72 17.26 -7.49
CA MET A 1 -26.67 17.96 -6.71
C MET A 1 -26.52 17.07 -5.52
N ASP A 2 -25.76 15.99 -5.66
CA ASP A 2 -25.80 14.84 -4.74
C ASP A 2 -24.37 14.53 -4.26
N ASP A 3 -23.53 15.56 -4.23
CA ASP A 3 -22.10 15.44 -3.94
C ASP A 3 -21.81 15.65 -2.43
N GLU A 4 -22.82 15.97 -1.62
CA GLU A 4 -22.69 16.17 -0.16
C GLU A 4 -22.78 14.85 0.63
N ASP A 5 -23.67 13.92 0.25
CA ASP A 5 -23.88 12.65 0.99
C ASP A 5 -22.70 11.67 0.87
N GLY A 6 -21.99 11.66 -0.27
CA GLY A 6 -20.85 10.76 -0.48
C GLY A 6 -19.64 11.06 0.43
N ASN A 7 -19.54 12.29 0.91
CA ASN A 7 -18.42 12.74 1.73
C ASN A 7 -18.61 12.38 3.22
N GLU A 8 -19.86 12.37 3.71
CA GLU A 8 -20.19 12.10 5.11
C GLU A 8 -19.87 10.64 5.51
N TRP A 9 -20.19 9.67 4.66
CA TRP A 9 -19.86 8.26 4.92
C TRP A 9 -18.35 7.98 4.85
N CYS A 10 -17.62 8.68 3.98
CA CYS A 10 -16.16 8.55 3.89
C CYS A 10 -15.48 9.07 5.16
N GLU A 11 -15.94 10.19 5.71
CA GLU A 11 -15.42 10.75 6.96
C GLU A 11 -15.66 9.83 8.16
N LEU A 12 -16.82 9.17 8.22
CA LEU A 12 -17.14 8.19 9.26
C LEU A 12 -16.22 6.97 9.19
N ILE A 13 -16.06 6.35 8.01
CA ILE A 13 -15.17 5.20 7.82
C ILE A 13 -13.72 5.58 8.15
N TYR A 14 -13.27 6.75 7.70
CA TYR A 14 -11.91 7.22 7.96
C TYR A 14 -11.66 7.45 9.45
N SER A 15 -12.59 8.11 10.15
CA SER A 15 -12.50 8.37 11.59
C SER A 15 -12.49 7.07 12.39
N GLU A 16 -13.31 6.10 12.00
CA GLU A 16 -13.37 4.80 12.66
C GLU A 16 -12.12 3.96 12.37
N ALA A 17 -11.61 3.98 11.12
CA ALA A 17 -10.34 3.38 10.78
C ALA A 17 -9.21 3.97 11.62
N LEU A 18 -9.13 5.30 11.79
CA LEU A 18 -8.12 5.95 12.65
C LEU A 18 -8.22 5.51 14.12
N ARG A 19 -9.46 5.36 14.64
CA ARG A 19 -9.71 4.94 16.02
C ARG A 19 -9.23 3.51 16.29
N ILE A 20 -9.47 2.60 15.33
CA ILE A 20 -9.16 1.17 15.48
C ILE A 20 -7.70 0.88 15.10
N TYR A 21 -7.16 1.62 14.14
CA TYR A 21 -5.88 1.32 13.52
C TYR A 21 -4.70 1.45 14.48
N LYS A 22 -3.87 0.40 14.52
CA LYS A 22 -2.65 0.34 15.33
C LYS A 22 -1.43 0.28 14.41
N PRO A 23 -0.72 1.40 14.17
CA PRO A 23 0.44 1.43 13.30
C PRO A 23 1.59 0.59 13.86
N THR A 24 2.38 0.01 12.96
CA THR A 24 3.64 -0.69 13.25
C THR A 24 4.84 0.22 12.95
N LYS A 25 6.07 -0.29 13.11
CA LYS A 25 7.30 0.44 12.80
C LYS A 25 7.49 0.76 11.31
N TYR A 26 6.86 -0.01 10.40
CA TYR A 26 7.13 0.07 8.96
C TYR A 26 6.05 0.87 8.22
N ASN A 27 6.42 2.04 7.70
CA ASN A 27 5.46 2.99 7.11
C ASN A 27 4.66 2.41 5.92
N THR A 28 5.28 1.59 5.07
CA THR A 28 4.57 1.04 3.92
C THR A 28 3.61 -0.09 4.30
N VAL A 29 4.00 -0.95 5.25
CA VAL A 29 3.11 -1.96 5.84
C VAL A 29 1.92 -1.28 6.51
N ASN A 30 2.18 -0.13 7.14
CA ASN A 30 1.15 0.65 7.78
C ASN A 30 0.09 1.16 6.79
N LYS A 31 0.51 1.75 5.67
CA LYS A 31 -0.41 2.24 4.64
C LYS A 31 -1.29 1.12 4.07
N LEU A 32 -0.70 -0.04 3.79
CA LEU A 32 -1.43 -1.19 3.25
C LEU A 32 -2.46 -1.73 4.24
N ARG A 33 -2.08 -1.85 5.52
CA ARG A 33 -3.00 -2.33 6.58
C ARG A 33 -4.09 -1.33 6.89
N PHE A 34 -3.77 -0.03 6.87
CA PHE A 34 -4.76 1.01 7.07
C PHE A 34 -5.79 1.03 5.95
N PHE A 35 -5.35 0.86 4.71
CA PHE A 35 -6.25 0.80 3.57
C PHE A 35 -7.09 -0.48 3.55
N ALA A 36 -6.51 -1.64 3.89
CA ALA A 36 -7.27 -2.87 4.04
C ALA A 36 -8.39 -2.74 5.09
N LEU A 37 -8.10 -2.10 6.22
CA LEU A 37 -9.09 -1.82 7.28
C LEU A 37 -10.23 -0.91 6.80
N ILE A 38 -9.93 0.11 6.00
CA ILE A 38 -10.97 0.98 5.40
C ILE A 38 -11.91 0.17 4.51
N LEU A 39 -11.36 -0.76 3.71
CA LEU A 39 -12.17 -1.62 2.84
C LEU A 39 -13.04 -2.61 3.62
N GLU A 40 -12.54 -3.12 4.76
CA GLU A 40 -13.32 -3.97 5.68
C GLU A 40 -14.53 -3.18 6.23
N LEU A 41 -14.29 -1.99 6.77
CA LEU A 41 -15.34 -1.13 7.34
C LEU A 41 -16.39 -0.70 6.30
N PHE A 42 -15.94 -0.42 5.07
CA PHE A 42 -16.86 -0.12 3.98
C PHE A 42 -17.78 -1.30 3.65
N ALA A 43 -17.23 -2.51 3.57
CA ALA A 43 -18.01 -3.71 3.30
C ALA A 43 -19.01 -4.03 4.41
N GLU A 44 -18.59 -3.85 5.67
CA GLU A 44 -19.49 -3.97 6.83
C GLU A 44 -20.68 -3.02 6.74
N MET A 45 -20.44 -1.76 6.35
CA MET A 45 -21.51 -0.77 6.16
C MET A 45 -22.47 -1.11 5.02
N GLN A 46 -21.97 -1.71 3.93
CA GLN A 46 -22.80 -2.13 2.80
C GLN A 46 -23.47 -3.49 3.04
N HIS A 47 -23.18 -4.16 4.16
CA HIS A 47 -23.61 -5.53 4.45
C HIS A 47 -23.18 -6.54 3.37
N GLU A 48 -22.01 -6.33 2.78
CA GLU A 48 -21.45 -7.15 1.72
C GLU A 48 -20.31 -8.03 2.25
N ASP A 49 -20.27 -9.29 1.82
CA ASP A 49 -19.15 -10.19 2.09
C ASP A 49 -18.03 -9.94 1.08
N VAL A 50 -16.91 -9.36 1.53
CA VAL A 50 -15.77 -9.04 0.65
C VAL A 50 -14.55 -9.92 0.92
N ILE A 51 -13.83 -10.26 -0.15
CA ILE A 51 -12.51 -10.89 -0.06
C ILE A 51 -11.45 -9.84 -0.35
N ILE A 52 -10.72 -9.39 0.68
CA ILE A 52 -9.64 -8.42 0.53
C ILE A 52 -8.31 -9.16 0.44
N GLN A 53 -7.66 -9.08 -0.73
CA GLN A 53 -6.35 -9.67 -0.96
C GLN A 53 -5.28 -8.59 -1.15
N VAL A 54 -4.40 -8.44 -0.17
CA VAL A 54 -3.24 -7.54 -0.27
C VAL A 54 -2.02 -8.34 -0.75
N LYS A 55 -1.72 -8.26 -2.04
CA LYS A 55 -0.48 -8.83 -2.62
C LYS A 55 0.53 -7.72 -2.91
N ALA A 56 1.47 -7.49 -2.01
CA ALA A 56 2.68 -6.73 -2.31
C ALA A 56 3.87 -7.70 -2.37
N VAL A 57 4.31 -7.98 -3.59
CA VAL A 57 5.24 -9.07 -3.92
C VAL A 57 6.61 -8.45 -4.19
N ASN A 58 7.55 -8.56 -3.26
CA ASN A 58 8.92 -8.13 -3.52
C ASN A 58 9.54 -8.90 -4.70
N VAL A 59 10.54 -8.30 -5.35
CA VAL A 59 11.39 -8.95 -6.36
C VAL A 59 12.69 -9.38 -5.70
N LYS A 60 13.08 -10.66 -5.86
CA LYS A 60 14.32 -11.19 -5.28
C LYS A 60 15.36 -11.49 -6.36
N LEU A 61 16.57 -10.97 -6.18
CA LEU A 61 17.74 -11.26 -7.02
C LEU A 61 18.76 -12.10 -6.23
N LYS A 62 19.17 -13.25 -6.78
CA LYS A 62 20.18 -14.13 -6.18
C LYS A 62 21.40 -14.24 -7.09
N LEU A 63 22.55 -13.77 -6.58
CA LEU A 63 23.88 -13.96 -7.17
C LEU A 63 24.59 -15.12 -6.46
N ARG A 64 25.69 -15.63 -7.05
CA ARG A 64 26.47 -16.73 -6.44
C ARG A 64 27.00 -16.38 -5.05
N SER A 65 27.30 -15.10 -4.80
CA SER A 65 27.88 -14.61 -3.55
C SER A 65 26.88 -13.91 -2.62
N LYS A 66 25.73 -13.43 -3.11
CA LYS A 66 24.81 -12.54 -2.36
C LYS A 66 23.35 -12.66 -2.81
N ASN A 67 22.42 -12.26 -1.94
CA ASN A 67 20.99 -12.15 -2.23
C ASN A 67 20.51 -10.72 -1.97
N TYR A 68 19.60 -10.23 -2.80
CA TYR A 68 18.98 -8.91 -2.68
C TYR A 68 17.46 -9.01 -2.81
N ILE A 69 16.74 -8.14 -2.11
CA ILE A 69 15.27 -8.06 -2.12
C ILE A 69 14.88 -6.62 -2.40
N PHE A 70 14.04 -6.42 -3.42
CA PHE A 70 13.49 -5.14 -3.83
C PHE A 70 12.00 -5.11 -3.52
N TRP A 71 11.57 -4.17 -2.69
CA TRP A 71 10.16 -4.02 -2.37
C TRP A 71 9.44 -3.28 -3.49
N VAL A 72 8.47 -3.93 -4.15
CA VAL A 72 7.73 -3.36 -5.29
C VAL A 72 6.99 -2.07 -4.92
N PHE A 73 6.57 -1.92 -3.66
CA PHE A 73 5.95 -0.68 -3.18
C PHE A 73 6.93 0.50 -3.01
N GLU A 74 8.24 0.24 -2.95
CA GLU A 74 9.28 1.28 -2.92
C GLU A 74 9.83 1.56 -4.32
N MET A 75 9.54 0.68 -5.28
CA MET A 75 9.91 0.87 -6.68
C MET A 75 8.96 1.91 -7.29
N PRO A 76 9.48 2.98 -7.92
CA PRO A 76 8.64 3.87 -8.73
C PRO A 76 8.09 3.12 -9.94
N ASP A 77 7.07 3.68 -10.59
CA ASP A 77 6.55 3.13 -11.84
C ASP A 77 7.65 3.14 -12.92
N PHE A 78 7.80 2.02 -13.63
CA PHE A 78 8.79 1.89 -14.71
C PHE A 78 8.45 2.73 -15.94
N GLN A 79 7.21 3.19 -16.08
CA GLN A 79 6.81 4.13 -17.13
C GLN A 79 7.36 5.54 -16.88
N ASP A 80 7.60 5.95 -15.62
CA ASP A 80 8.39 7.14 -15.32
C ASP A 80 9.88 6.82 -15.44
N LYS A 81 10.36 6.89 -16.69
CA LYS A 81 11.74 6.52 -17.05
C LYS A 81 12.78 7.23 -16.20
N THR A 82 12.63 8.52 -15.91
CA THR A 82 13.66 9.29 -15.19
C THR A 82 13.71 8.86 -13.73
N LEU A 83 12.56 8.79 -13.07
CA LEU A 83 12.47 8.38 -11.66
C LEU A 83 12.88 6.91 -11.48
N PHE A 84 12.46 6.05 -12.40
CA PHE A 84 12.82 4.64 -12.40
C PHE A 84 14.30 4.42 -12.64
N LEU A 85 14.92 5.12 -13.61
CA LEU A 85 16.37 5.04 -13.83
C LEU A 85 17.16 5.57 -12.63
N THR A 86 16.69 6.63 -11.98
CA THR A 86 17.32 7.17 -10.76
C THR A 86 17.24 6.17 -9.61
N TYR A 87 16.06 5.58 -9.38
CA TYR A 87 15.86 4.52 -8.40
C TYR A 87 16.73 3.31 -8.71
N MET A 88 16.72 2.82 -9.95
CA MET A 88 17.51 1.69 -10.39
C MET A 88 19.00 1.96 -10.21
N SER A 89 19.51 3.12 -10.62
CA SER A 89 20.90 3.50 -10.42
C SER A 89 21.28 3.48 -8.94
N SER A 90 20.45 4.07 -8.07
CA SER A 90 20.65 4.05 -6.61
C SER A 90 20.69 2.62 -6.05
N LYS A 91 19.76 1.75 -6.45
CA LYS A 91 19.70 0.37 -5.97
C LYS A 91 20.82 -0.50 -6.52
N LEU A 92 21.17 -0.35 -7.79
CA LEU A 92 22.25 -1.10 -8.44
C LEU A 92 23.62 -0.69 -7.92
N SER A 93 23.82 0.58 -7.57
CA SER A 93 25.07 1.06 -6.96
C SER A 93 25.33 0.50 -5.56
N GLN A 94 24.31 -0.09 -4.94
CA GLN A 94 24.39 -0.72 -3.61
C GLN A 94 24.64 -2.24 -3.67
N LEU A 95 24.66 -2.84 -4.87
CA LEU A 95 24.89 -4.28 -5.06
C LEU A 95 26.38 -4.61 -4.90
#